data_AF-A0A961R7I9-F1
#
_entry.id   AF-A0A961R7I9-F1
#
_cell.length_a   1.000
_cell.length_b   1.000
_cell.length_c   1.000
_cell.angle_alpha   90.00
_cell.angle_beta   90.00
_cell.angle_gamma   90.00
#
_symmetry.space_group_name_H-M   'P 1'
#
loop_
_entity.id
_entity.type
_entity.pdbx_description
1 polymer ?
#
loop_
_entity_poly.entity_id
_entity_poly.type
_entity_poly.pdbx_seq_one_letter_code
_entity_poly.pdbx_strand_id
1 'polypeptide(L)'
;GANYPLVCANLVRGKTLAANPRDDDLYLKPYVILDRMVKDGEGAEHKLRVGVIGFVPPQIMVWDARHLSGNVMTRDIVQAAAAWVPQMKEEGADLVIALSHSGIDANKTEMMENASLFLGQIEGIDAIFTGHQHLVFPGKNFMGLEGVDAEKGTLFGKPAVQAGFWGSHMGLIDLLVERDGNSWKVVDSTVENRPIYERVERKVNPLVESTAAVEATVRSEHESTLAYVRTPVGNTSAPLYSYFALVADDPSVQIVSQAQTWYVKDLLKDGEHKELPVLSAAAPFKAGGRGGPDYYTDVPAGSIAI
;
A
#
# COMPACT_ATOMS: atom_id res chain seq x y z
N GLY A 1 -6.02 20.10 -5.01
CA GLY A 1 -6.43 18.82 -4.40
C GLY A 1 -6.56 17.78 -5.48
N ALA A 2 -6.80 16.52 -5.13
CA ALA A 2 -7.07 15.46 -6.12
C ALA A 2 -8.37 15.75 -6.89
N ASN A 3 -8.37 15.52 -8.21
CA ASN A 3 -9.55 15.68 -9.07
C ASN A 3 -10.35 14.37 -9.24
N TYR A 4 -10.22 13.46 -8.28
CA TYR A 4 -10.88 12.16 -8.25
C TYR A 4 -11.36 11.85 -6.82
N PRO A 5 -12.40 11.00 -6.66
CA PRO A 5 -12.91 10.66 -5.34
C PRO A 5 -11.90 9.84 -4.54
N LEU A 6 -11.90 10.03 -3.22
CA LEU A 6 -11.21 9.20 -2.25
C LEU A 6 -12.25 8.43 -1.43
N VAL A 7 -12.01 7.14 -1.20
CA VAL A 7 -12.94 6.25 -0.48
C VAL A 7 -12.21 5.49 0.62
N CYS A 8 -12.86 5.31 1.77
CA CYS A 8 -12.37 4.49 2.88
C CYS A 8 -13.55 4.07 3.77
N ALA A 9 -13.85 2.77 3.81
CA ALA A 9 -15.03 2.20 4.45
C ALA A 9 -14.82 1.81 5.92
N ASN A 10 -13.58 1.85 6.42
CA ASN A 10 -13.23 1.36 7.74
C ASN A 10 -12.50 2.39 8.63
N LEU A 11 -12.44 3.67 8.23
CA LEU A 11 -11.93 4.76 9.05
C LEU A 11 -13.09 5.58 9.63
N VAL A 12 -13.25 5.54 10.94
CA VAL A 12 -14.39 6.09 11.68
C VAL A 12 -13.95 7.32 12.48
N ARG A 13 -14.74 8.38 12.46
CA ARG A 13 -14.55 9.59 13.27
C ARG A 13 -14.92 9.31 14.72
N GLY A 14 -14.20 9.98 15.63
CA GLY A 14 -14.49 9.92 17.05
C GLY A 14 -13.81 8.75 17.76
N LYS A 15 -14.41 8.32 18.87
CA LYS A 15 -13.80 7.40 19.84
C LYS A 15 -14.61 6.12 20.06
N THR A 16 -15.66 5.91 19.28
CA THR A 16 -16.58 4.79 19.42
C THR A 16 -17.01 4.30 18.06
N LEU A 17 -17.07 2.98 17.90
CA LEU A 17 -17.69 2.34 16.76
C LEU A 17 -19.19 2.19 17.01
N ALA A 18 -20.00 2.37 15.96
CA ALA A 18 -21.41 2.02 16.04
C ALA A 18 -21.58 0.49 16.10
N ALA A 19 -22.74 0.04 16.60
CA ALA A 19 -23.06 -1.38 16.68
C ALA A 19 -23.16 -2.01 15.28
N ASN A 20 -23.78 -1.29 14.33
CA ASN A 20 -23.80 -1.66 12.93
C ASN A 20 -22.70 -0.89 12.18
N PRO A 21 -21.82 -1.55 11.41
CA PRO A 21 -20.81 -0.86 10.61
C PRO A 21 -21.34 0.19 9.63
N ARG A 22 -22.59 0.06 9.14
CA ARG A 22 -23.21 1.05 8.26
C ARG A 22 -23.59 2.36 8.97
N ASP A 23 -23.68 2.33 10.30
CA ASP A 23 -24.03 3.48 11.14
C ASP A 23 -22.78 4.23 11.66
N ASP A 24 -21.58 3.80 11.28
CA ASP A 24 -20.34 4.51 11.63
C ASP A 24 -20.30 5.91 10.99
N ASP A 25 -19.87 6.89 11.78
CA ASP A 25 -19.55 8.23 11.27
C ASP A 25 -18.19 8.18 10.55
N LEU A 26 -18.20 7.82 9.27
CA LEU A 26 -16.96 7.60 8.52
C LEU A 26 -16.18 8.90 8.23
N TYR A 27 -14.86 8.81 8.23
CA TYR A 27 -13.98 9.93 7.91
C TYR A 27 -14.05 10.33 6.43
N LEU A 28 -14.23 9.34 5.55
CA LEU A 28 -14.42 9.48 4.12
C LEU A 28 -15.69 8.73 3.70
N LYS A 29 -16.15 8.96 2.46
CA LYS A 29 -17.19 8.09 1.91
C LYS A 29 -16.66 6.64 1.83
N PRO A 30 -17.47 5.62 2.16
CA PRO A 30 -17.01 4.23 2.14
C PRO A 30 -16.68 3.75 0.72
N TYR A 31 -17.49 4.19 -0.24
CA TYR A 31 -17.39 3.82 -1.64
C TYR A 31 -17.92 4.94 -2.56
N VAL A 32 -17.77 4.73 -3.86
CA VAL A 32 -18.41 5.50 -4.94
C VAL A 32 -18.95 4.54 -5.99
N ILE A 33 -20.08 4.85 -6.63
CA ILE A 33 -20.59 4.13 -7.80
C ILE A 33 -20.37 5.00 -9.03
N LEU A 34 -19.63 4.47 -9.99
CA LEU A 34 -19.18 5.16 -11.19
C LEU A 34 -19.96 4.67 -12.39
N ASP A 35 -20.67 5.56 -13.05
CA ASP A 35 -21.31 5.27 -14.33
C ASP A 35 -20.24 5.24 -15.44
N ARG A 36 -20.22 4.15 -16.21
CA ARG A 36 -19.32 3.95 -17.36
C ARG A 36 -20.11 3.52 -18.58
N MET A 37 -19.78 4.09 -19.72
CA MET A 37 -20.23 3.57 -21.02
C MET A 37 -19.19 2.58 -21.51
N VAL A 38 -19.61 1.35 -21.77
CA VAL A 38 -18.77 0.28 -22.29
C VAL A 38 -19.34 -0.22 -23.62
N LYS A 39 -18.49 -0.79 -24.48
CA LYS A 39 -18.92 -1.43 -25.72
C LYS A 39 -18.81 -2.94 -25.59
N ASP A 40 -19.84 -3.65 -26.00
CA ASP A 40 -19.81 -5.11 -26.07
C ASP A 40 -19.07 -5.60 -27.33
N GLY A 41 -19.01 -6.93 -27.50
CA GLY A 41 -18.37 -7.56 -28.66
C GLY A 41 -19.04 -7.28 -30.01
N GLU A 42 -20.29 -6.80 -30.01
CA GLU A 42 -21.02 -6.38 -31.20
C GLU A 42 -20.90 -4.85 -31.45
N GLY A 43 -20.25 -4.13 -30.55
CA GLY A 43 -20.04 -2.69 -30.60
C GLY A 43 -21.19 -1.85 -30.02
N ALA A 44 -22.21 -2.49 -29.44
CA ALA A 44 -23.32 -1.80 -28.78
C ALA A 44 -22.85 -1.17 -27.46
N GLU A 45 -23.33 0.04 -27.20
CA GLU A 45 -22.99 0.79 -25.99
C GLU A 45 -23.94 0.45 -24.84
N HIS A 46 -23.36 0.13 -23.68
CA HIS A 46 -24.09 -0.19 -22.46
C HIS A 46 -23.61 0.67 -21.30
N LYS A 47 -24.54 1.04 -20.43
CA LYS A 47 -24.21 1.65 -19.14
C LYS A 47 -23.85 0.54 -18.16
N LEU A 48 -22.68 0.67 -17.53
CA LEU A 48 -22.18 -0.20 -16.48
C LEU A 48 -21.87 0.64 -15.24
N ARG A 49 -22.37 0.23 -14.08
CA ARG A 49 -22.20 0.93 -12.80
C ARG A 49 -21.15 0.20 -11.97
N VAL A 50 -19.97 0.80 -11.86
CA VAL A 50 -18.83 0.20 -11.15
C VAL A 50 -18.72 0.82 -9.76
N GLY A 51 -19.07 0.04 -8.74
CA GLY A 51 -18.84 0.36 -7.34
C GLY A 51 -17.35 0.20 -6.98
N VAL A 52 -16.78 1.16 -6.27
CA VAL A 52 -15.40 1.14 -5.80
C VAL A 52 -15.36 1.43 -4.31
N ILE A 53 -14.88 0.48 -3.51
CA ILE A 53 -14.81 0.55 -2.04
C ILE A 53 -13.36 0.52 -1.57
N GLY A 54 -13.01 1.33 -0.56
CA GLY A 54 -11.62 1.48 -0.09
C GLY A 54 -11.39 1.02 1.34
N PHE A 55 -10.18 0.56 1.66
CA PHE A 55 -9.80 0.12 3.01
C PHE A 55 -8.36 0.51 3.38
N VAL A 56 -8.13 0.71 4.68
CA VAL A 56 -6.80 0.99 5.27
C VAL A 56 -6.52 0.00 6.41
N PRO A 57 -5.24 -0.35 6.71
CA PRO A 57 -4.94 -1.26 7.82
C PRO A 57 -5.38 -0.63 9.15
N PRO A 58 -6.04 -1.40 10.04
CA PRO A 58 -6.38 -0.90 11.37
C PRO A 58 -5.18 -0.42 12.19
N GLN A 59 -3.99 -0.94 11.87
CA GLN A 59 -2.72 -0.65 12.53
C GLN A 59 -2.27 0.81 12.38
N ILE A 60 -2.90 1.64 11.53
CA ILE A 60 -2.66 3.09 11.55
C ILE A 60 -2.91 3.69 12.94
N MET A 61 -3.78 3.09 13.74
CA MET A 61 -4.03 3.50 15.13
C MET A 61 -2.83 3.28 16.05
N VAL A 62 -1.89 2.42 15.65
CA VAL A 62 -0.61 2.18 16.32
C VAL A 62 0.48 3.02 15.66
N TRP A 63 0.60 2.98 14.33
CA TRP A 63 1.68 3.66 13.58
C TRP A 63 1.61 5.18 13.72
N ASP A 64 0.41 5.75 13.66
CA ASP A 64 0.14 7.19 13.71
C ASP A 64 -0.63 7.60 14.96
N ALA A 65 -0.49 6.83 16.06
CA ALA A 65 -1.19 7.07 17.32
C ALA A 65 -1.12 8.53 17.78
N ARG A 66 0.05 9.16 17.65
CA ARG A 66 0.27 10.58 17.99
C ARG A 66 -0.72 11.53 17.29
N HIS A 67 -1.13 11.21 16.06
CA HIS A 67 -2.01 12.04 15.25
C HIS A 67 -3.47 11.59 15.33
N LEU A 68 -3.70 10.29 15.52
CA LEU A 68 -5.02 9.68 15.38
C LEU A 68 -5.73 9.37 16.70
N SER A 69 -4.98 9.08 17.77
CA SER A 69 -5.57 8.67 19.05
C SER A 69 -6.53 9.74 19.59
N GLY A 70 -7.77 9.32 19.87
CA GLY A 70 -8.82 10.19 20.37
C GLY A 70 -9.60 10.96 19.29
N ASN A 71 -9.19 10.88 18.02
CA ASN A 71 -9.85 11.57 16.90
C ASN A 71 -10.55 10.60 15.95
N VAL A 72 -10.01 9.40 15.79
CA VAL A 72 -10.55 8.37 14.90
C VAL A 72 -10.43 6.98 15.53
N MET A 73 -11.20 6.03 14.98
CA MET A 73 -11.05 4.60 15.17
C MET A 73 -11.01 3.91 13.81
N THR A 74 -10.55 2.66 13.79
CA THR A 74 -10.63 1.79 12.62
C THR A 74 -11.52 0.60 12.89
N ARG A 75 -12.34 0.22 11.92
CA ARG A 75 -13.03 -1.06 11.89
C ARG A 75 -12.19 -2.11 11.17
N ASP A 76 -12.44 -3.38 11.49
CA ASP A 76 -11.91 -4.50 10.72
C ASP A 76 -12.30 -4.39 9.23
N ILE A 77 -11.35 -4.69 8.34
CA ILE A 77 -11.51 -4.55 6.88
C ILE A 77 -12.62 -5.47 6.36
N VAL A 78 -12.63 -6.73 6.79
CA VAL A 78 -13.59 -7.74 6.31
C VAL A 78 -14.97 -7.43 6.88
N GLN A 79 -15.07 -6.98 8.13
CA GLN A 79 -16.33 -6.54 8.73
C GLN A 79 -16.94 -5.35 7.97
N ALA A 80 -16.11 -4.34 7.63
CA ALA A 80 -16.56 -3.19 6.86
C ALA A 80 -17.03 -3.61 5.45
N ALA A 81 -16.27 -4.48 4.78
CA ALA A 81 -16.64 -4.99 3.46
C ALA A 81 -17.97 -5.76 3.48
N ALA A 82 -18.14 -6.69 4.43
CA ALA A 82 -19.37 -7.46 4.59
C ALA A 82 -20.61 -6.58 4.82
N ALA A 83 -20.43 -5.43 5.47
CA ALA A 83 -21.51 -4.47 5.67
C ALA A 83 -21.79 -3.62 4.43
N TRP A 84 -20.77 -3.03 3.81
CA TRP A 84 -20.95 -2.03 2.75
C TRP A 84 -21.15 -2.61 1.35
N VAL A 85 -20.63 -3.80 1.05
CA VAL A 85 -20.79 -4.41 -0.29
C VAL A 85 -22.27 -4.69 -0.64
N PRO A 86 -23.11 -5.24 0.26
CA PRO A 86 -24.52 -5.40 -0.07
C PRO A 86 -25.25 -4.05 -0.28
N GLN A 87 -24.89 -3.00 0.47
CA GLN A 87 -25.43 -1.63 0.24
C GLN A 87 -25.10 -1.14 -1.18
N MET A 88 -23.87 -1.36 -1.65
CA MET A 88 -23.48 -0.98 -3.02
C MET A 88 -24.31 -1.70 -4.07
N LYS A 89 -24.57 -3.00 -3.86
CA LYS A 89 -25.44 -3.79 -4.76
C LYS A 89 -26.90 -3.30 -4.69
N GLU A 90 -27.43 -2.99 -3.50
CA GLU A 90 -28.76 -2.39 -3.30
C GLU A 90 -28.90 -1.04 -4.02
N GLU A 91 -27.83 -0.23 -4.04
CA GLU A 91 -27.76 1.03 -4.79
C GLU A 91 -27.50 0.86 -6.30
N GLY A 92 -27.42 -0.38 -6.76
CA GLY A 92 -27.35 -0.78 -8.17
C GLY A 92 -25.94 -0.74 -8.76
N ALA A 93 -24.91 -1.05 -7.98
CA ALA A 93 -23.60 -1.38 -8.53
C ALA A 93 -23.67 -2.73 -9.26
N ASP A 94 -23.32 -2.73 -10.55
CA ASP A 94 -23.23 -3.93 -11.37
C ASP A 94 -21.99 -4.74 -10.99
N LEU A 95 -20.84 -4.05 -10.92
CA LEU A 95 -19.56 -4.60 -10.47
C LEU A 95 -19.08 -3.89 -9.22
N VAL A 96 -18.38 -4.60 -8.32
CA VAL A 96 -17.75 -4.04 -7.13
C VAL A 96 -16.26 -4.34 -7.11
N ILE A 97 -15.46 -3.29 -7.06
CA ILE A 97 -14.00 -3.34 -7.01
C ILE A 97 -13.55 -2.91 -5.62
N ALA A 98 -12.78 -3.77 -4.94
CA ALA A 98 -12.17 -3.45 -3.66
C ALA A 98 -10.77 -2.87 -3.86
N LEU A 99 -10.54 -1.66 -3.35
CA LEU A 99 -9.23 -1.02 -3.23
C LEU A 99 -8.74 -1.22 -1.79
N SER A 100 -7.95 -2.27 -1.59
CA SER A 100 -7.47 -2.68 -0.27
C SER A 100 -6.02 -2.26 -0.08
N HIS A 101 -5.75 -1.20 0.68
CA HIS A 101 -4.39 -0.94 1.15
C HIS A 101 -4.07 -1.92 2.29
N SER A 102 -3.92 -3.19 1.97
CA SER A 102 -3.62 -4.27 2.91
C SER A 102 -2.95 -5.39 2.11
N GLY A 103 -2.17 -6.24 2.77
CA GLY A 103 -1.51 -7.37 2.11
C GLY A 103 -2.36 -8.62 1.95
N ILE A 104 -1.72 -9.69 1.48
CA ILE A 104 -2.29 -11.04 1.35
C ILE A 104 -1.64 -11.93 2.42
N ASP A 105 -2.45 -12.53 3.29
CA ASP A 105 -2.05 -13.50 4.31
C ASP A 105 -3.20 -14.49 4.57
N ALA A 106 -2.88 -15.75 4.85
CA ALA A 106 -3.82 -16.82 5.17
C ALA A 106 -4.21 -16.88 6.65
N ASN A 107 -3.53 -16.13 7.52
CA ASN A 107 -3.84 -16.12 8.94
C ASN A 107 -5.08 -15.26 9.27
N LYS A 108 -6.23 -15.91 9.45
CA LYS A 108 -7.49 -15.23 9.77
C LYS A 108 -7.57 -14.87 11.26
N THR A 109 -7.52 -13.58 11.55
CA THR A 109 -7.66 -13.01 12.90
C THR A 109 -8.54 -11.76 12.86
N GLU A 110 -8.86 -11.16 14.00
CA GLU A 110 -9.51 -9.85 14.02
C GLU A 110 -8.49 -8.74 13.73
N MET A 111 -8.94 -7.65 13.11
CA MET A 111 -8.14 -6.44 12.89
C MET A 111 -6.88 -6.71 12.05
N MET A 112 -7.00 -7.55 11.04
CA MET A 112 -5.87 -7.97 10.20
C MET A 112 -5.23 -6.79 9.45
N GLU A 113 -3.90 -6.72 9.49
CA GLU A 113 -3.10 -5.82 8.64
C GLU A 113 -3.10 -6.26 7.17
N ASN A 114 -3.09 -7.57 6.95
CA ASN A 114 -3.03 -8.23 5.63
C ASN A 114 -4.32 -9.03 5.38
N ALA A 115 -5.44 -8.33 5.21
CA ALA A 115 -6.79 -8.89 5.13
C ALA A 115 -7.27 -9.18 3.69
N SER A 116 -6.50 -8.85 2.65
CA SER A 116 -7.01 -8.80 1.27
C SER A 116 -7.40 -10.18 0.72
N LEU A 117 -6.78 -11.26 1.22
CA LEU A 117 -7.22 -12.63 0.90
C LEU A 117 -8.68 -12.86 1.27
N PHE A 118 -9.10 -12.40 2.45
CA PHE A 118 -10.46 -12.64 2.95
C PHE A 118 -11.52 -11.74 2.32
N LEU A 119 -11.13 -10.63 1.69
CA LEU A 119 -12.03 -9.91 0.77
C LEU A 119 -12.45 -10.78 -0.42
N GLY A 120 -11.61 -11.76 -0.79
CA GLY A 120 -11.95 -12.82 -1.75
C GLY A 120 -13.21 -13.60 -1.37
N GLN A 121 -13.54 -13.69 -0.08
CA GLN A 121 -14.70 -14.43 0.41
C GLN A 121 -15.98 -13.58 0.51
N ILE A 122 -15.91 -12.26 0.38
CA ILE A 122 -17.07 -11.37 0.53
C ILE A 122 -17.93 -11.41 -0.73
N GLU A 123 -19.10 -12.06 -0.66
CA GLU A 123 -20.04 -12.09 -1.78
C GLU A 123 -20.33 -10.67 -2.32
N GLY A 124 -20.36 -10.55 -3.65
CA GLY A 124 -20.60 -9.28 -4.34
C GLY A 124 -19.34 -8.50 -4.73
N ILE A 125 -18.16 -8.77 -4.16
CA ILE A 125 -16.88 -8.25 -4.68
C ILE A 125 -16.52 -9.01 -5.96
N ASP A 126 -16.15 -8.28 -7.02
CA ASP A 126 -15.83 -8.83 -8.34
C ASP A 126 -14.32 -8.80 -8.65
N ALA A 127 -13.57 -7.83 -8.11
CA ALA A 127 -12.10 -7.78 -8.21
C ALA A 127 -11.45 -7.04 -7.03
N ILE A 128 -10.18 -7.34 -6.76
CA ILE A 128 -9.43 -6.79 -5.62
C ILE A 128 -8.10 -6.18 -6.07
N PHE A 129 -7.95 -4.87 -5.95
CA PHE A 129 -6.66 -4.21 -6.06
C PHE A 129 -6.07 -4.08 -4.67
N THR A 130 -4.93 -4.75 -4.45
CA THR A 130 -4.30 -4.87 -3.13
C THR A 130 -2.93 -4.19 -3.10
N GLY A 131 -2.33 -4.03 -1.91
CA GLY A 131 -1.10 -3.25 -1.74
C GLY A 131 -0.35 -3.55 -0.45
N HIS A 132 0.18 -2.49 0.18
CA HIS A 132 0.80 -2.49 1.52
C HIS A 132 2.12 -3.26 1.65
N GLN A 133 2.18 -4.54 1.27
CA GLN A 133 3.36 -5.40 1.49
C GLN A 133 4.53 -5.15 0.53
N HIS A 134 4.34 -4.31 -0.49
CA HIS A 134 5.34 -4.01 -1.54
C HIS A 134 5.82 -5.26 -2.31
N LEU A 135 4.98 -6.29 -2.40
CA LEU A 135 5.21 -7.50 -3.20
C LEU A 135 4.44 -7.45 -4.53
N VAL A 136 4.77 -8.36 -5.44
CA VAL A 136 4.08 -8.53 -6.72
C VAL A 136 3.17 -9.77 -6.67
N PHE A 137 1.87 -9.58 -6.90
CA PHE A 137 0.86 -10.65 -7.01
C PHE A 137 0.04 -10.46 -8.29
N PRO A 138 -0.22 -11.50 -9.11
CA PRO A 138 0.24 -12.90 -9.00
C PRO A 138 1.77 -13.06 -8.99
N GLY A 139 2.27 -14.16 -8.44
CA GLY A 139 3.71 -14.42 -8.39
C GLY A 139 4.17 -15.39 -7.30
N LYS A 140 5.41 -15.87 -7.45
CA LYS A 140 6.03 -16.92 -6.61
C LYS A 140 5.97 -16.72 -5.09
N ASN A 141 5.89 -15.47 -4.63
CA ASN A 141 5.86 -15.14 -3.20
C ASN A 141 4.58 -15.64 -2.51
N PHE A 142 3.56 -16.02 -3.27
CA PHE A 142 2.24 -16.40 -2.77
C PHE A 142 1.87 -17.85 -3.13
N MET A 143 2.81 -18.63 -3.67
CA MET A 143 2.57 -20.04 -4.02
C MET A 143 2.30 -20.89 -2.77
N GLY A 144 1.29 -21.77 -2.85
CA GLY A 144 0.96 -22.70 -1.77
C GLY A 144 0.15 -22.10 -0.62
N LEU A 145 -0.24 -20.83 -0.69
CA LEU A 145 -1.17 -20.23 0.26
C LEU A 145 -2.60 -20.71 -0.03
N GLU A 146 -3.30 -21.17 1.01
CA GLU A 146 -4.69 -21.61 0.89
C GLU A 146 -5.59 -20.45 0.42
N GLY A 147 -6.49 -20.73 -0.52
CA GLY A 147 -7.37 -19.71 -1.10
C GLY A 147 -6.68 -18.78 -2.10
N VAL A 148 -5.40 -18.99 -2.42
CA VAL A 148 -4.66 -18.20 -3.41
C VAL A 148 -4.33 -19.03 -4.64
N ASP A 149 -4.74 -18.57 -5.82
CA ASP A 149 -4.17 -19.02 -7.09
C ASP A 149 -3.13 -17.99 -7.54
N ALA A 150 -1.87 -18.27 -7.23
CA ALA A 150 -0.76 -17.35 -7.50
C ALA A 150 -0.27 -17.38 -8.95
N GLU A 151 -0.79 -18.29 -9.79
CA GLU A 151 -0.55 -18.33 -11.22
C GLU A 151 -1.63 -17.55 -11.99
N LYS A 152 -2.90 -17.79 -11.70
CA LYS A 152 -4.02 -17.06 -12.31
C LYS A 152 -4.26 -15.68 -11.72
N GLY A 153 -3.73 -15.40 -10.52
CA GLY A 153 -3.92 -14.15 -9.82
C GLY A 153 -5.31 -14.03 -9.19
N THR A 154 -5.75 -15.07 -8.47
CA THR A 154 -7.05 -15.03 -7.77
C THR A 154 -6.96 -15.27 -6.26
N LEU A 155 -7.87 -14.64 -5.52
CA LEU A 155 -8.09 -14.81 -4.08
C LEU A 155 -9.51 -15.35 -3.89
N PHE A 156 -9.63 -16.61 -3.46
CA PHE A 156 -10.87 -17.38 -3.42
C PHE A 156 -11.66 -17.31 -4.75
N GLY A 157 -10.94 -17.42 -5.87
CA GLY A 157 -11.52 -17.39 -7.22
C GLY A 157 -11.80 -15.99 -7.78
N LYS A 158 -11.55 -14.92 -7.02
CA LYS A 158 -11.71 -13.53 -7.49
C LYS A 158 -10.41 -12.94 -7.98
N PRO A 159 -10.37 -12.30 -9.16
CA PRO A 159 -9.14 -11.70 -9.67
C PRO A 159 -8.61 -10.62 -8.72
N ALA A 160 -7.31 -10.67 -8.44
CA ALA A 160 -6.67 -9.70 -7.58
C ALA A 160 -5.25 -9.39 -8.05
N VAL A 161 -4.81 -8.14 -7.86
CA VAL A 161 -3.48 -7.70 -8.28
C VAL A 161 -2.79 -6.85 -7.23
N GLN A 162 -1.48 -7.08 -7.04
CA GLN A 162 -0.60 -6.24 -6.21
C GLN A 162 0.61 -5.79 -7.05
N ALA A 163 0.69 -4.50 -7.34
CA ALA A 163 1.63 -3.93 -8.30
C ALA A 163 2.94 -3.40 -7.68
N GLY A 164 3.60 -4.22 -6.86
CA GLY A 164 4.91 -3.89 -6.30
C GLY A 164 4.90 -2.59 -5.49
N PHE A 165 5.85 -1.69 -5.78
CA PHE A 165 6.03 -0.43 -5.07
C PHE A 165 6.66 0.66 -5.96
N TRP A 166 6.52 1.93 -5.57
CA TRP A 166 7.12 3.11 -6.22
C TRP A 166 6.82 3.24 -7.73
N GLY A 167 5.68 2.74 -8.20
CA GLY A 167 5.33 2.77 -9.62
C GLY A 167 6.15 1.81 -10.49
N SER A 168 6.85 0.83 -9.89
CA SER A 168 7.66 -0.15 -10.63
C SER A 168 6.83 -1.05 -11.55
N HIS A 169 5.54 -1.23 -11.27
CA HIS A 169 4.62 -2.04 -12.05
C HIS A 169 3.27 -1.31 -12.20
N MET A 170 2.58 -1.59 -13.30
CA MET A 170 1.15 -1.35 -13.45
C MET A 170 0.41 -2.69 -13.32
N GLY A 171 -0.48 -2.80 -12.35
CA GLY A 171 -1.36 -3.97 -12.21
C GLY A 171 -2.56 -3.85 -13.16
N LEU A 172 -2.85 -4.91 -13.91
CA LEU A 172 -3.98 -4.99 -14.82
C LEU A 172 -4.85 -6.19 -14.46
N ILE A 173 -6.16 -5.96 -14.42
CA ILE A 173 -7.18 -7.00 -14.37
C ILE A 173 -8.11 -6.76 -15.55
N ASP A 174 -8.17 -7.72 -16.47
CA ASP A 174 -9.17 -7.74 -17.53
C ASP A 174 -10.31 -8.66 -17.11
N LEU A 175 -11.55 -8.16 -17.18
CA LEU A 175 -12.76 -8.91 -16.84
C LEU A 175 -13.57 -9.17 -18.11
N LEU A 176 -13.88 -10.44 -18.40
CA LEU A 176 -14.92 -10.78 -19.34
C LEU A 176 -16.26 -10.75 -18.58
N VAL A 177 -17.12 -9.82 -18.97
CA VAL A 177 -18.41 -9.58 -18.31
C VAL A 177 -19.53 -9.90 -19.28
N GLU A 178 -20.41 -10.81 -18.87
CA GLU A 178 -21.64 -11.12 -19.60
C GLU A 178 -22.81 -10.38 -18.98
N ARG A 179 -23.75 -9.99 -19.84
CA ARG A 179 -25.02 -9.41 -19.44
C ARG A 179 -26.11 -10.47 -19.57
N ASP A 180 -26.69 -10.86 -18.44
CA ASP A 180 -27.87 -11.73 -18.38
C ASP A 180 -29.09 -10.89 -17.99
N GLY A 181 -29.86 -10.49 -18.99
CA GLY A 181 -30.99 -9.57 -18.85
C GLY A 181 -30.57 -8.20 -18.32
N ASN A 182 -30.94 -7.92 -17.06
CA ASN A 182 -30.57 -6.69 -16.35
C ASN A 182 -29.41 -6.88 -15.37
N SER A 183 -28.82 -8.08 -15.30
CA SER A 183 -27.69 -8.38 -14.43
C SER A 183 -26.41 -8.48 -15.24
N TRP A 184 -25.30 -8.12 -14.60
CA TRP A 184 -23.96 -8.28 -15.12
C TRP A 184 -23.22 -9.30 -14.28
N LYS A 185 -22.41 -10.14 -14.92
CA LYS A 185 -21.63 -11.18 -14.26
C LYS A 185 -20.25 -11.28 -14.88
N VAL A 186 -19.22 -11.31 -14.04
CA VAL A 186 -17.88 -11.72 -14.46
C VAL A 186 -17.89 -13.22 -14.74
N VAL A 187 -17.52 -13.60 -15.96
CA VAL A 187 -17.48 -15.02 -16.38
C VAL A 187 -16.05 -15.52 -16.59
N ASP A 188 -15.11 -14.63 -16.85
CA ASP A 188 -13.68 -14.93 -16.90
C ASP A 188 -12.85 -13.70 -16.55
N SER A 189 -11.58 -13.90 -16.23
CA SER A 189 -10.66 -12.80 -15.94
C SER A 189 -9.20 -13.17 -16.22
N THR A 190 -8.41 -12.18 -16.61
CA THR A 190 -6.95 -12.30 -16.63
C THR A 190 -6.32 -11.25 -15.73
N VAL A 191 -5.17 -11.58 -15.15
CA VAL A 191 -4.45 -10.71 -14.22
C VAL A 191 -2.98 -10.69 -14.57
N GLU A 192 -2.40 -9.50 -14.67
CA GLU A 192 -0.97 -9.34 -14.89
C GLU A 192 -0.39 -8.10 -14.19
N ASN A 193 0.92 -8.13 -13.97
CA ASN A 193 1.69 -6.95 -13.58
C ASN A 193 2.65 -6.60 -14.71
N ARG A 194 2.55 -5.38 -15.25
CA ARG A 194 3.44 -4.87 -16.28
C ARG A 194 4.56 -4.06 -15.64
N PRO A 195 5.80 -4.58 -15.54
CA PRO A 195 6.92 -3.82 -15.00
C PRO A 195 7.36 -2.71 -15.95
N ILE A 196 7.88 -1.60 -15.39
CA ILE A 196 8.48 -0.52 -16.19
C ILE A 196 9.95 -0.79 -16.55
N TYR A 197 10.57 -1.79 -15.90
CA TYR A 197 11.95 -2.21 -16.13
C TYR A 197 12.12 -3.69 -15.82
N GLU A 198 13.16 -4.30 -16.38
CA GLU A 198 13.62 -5.64 -16.00
C GLU A 198 15.07 -5.61 -15.55
N ARG A 199 15.51 -6.68 -14.87
CA ARG A 199 16.92 -6.89 -14.54
C ARG A 199 17.45 -8.12 -15.25
N VAL A 200 18.33 -7.91 -16.23
CA VAL A 200 19.04 -8.97 -16.95
C VAL A 200 20.52 -8.86 -16.63
N GLU A 201 21.13 -9.94 -16.13
CA GLU A 201 22.56 -9.95 -15.73
C GLU A 201 22.94 -8.78 -14.80
N ARG A 202 22.05 -8.47 -13.84
CA ARG A 202 22.17 -7.35 -12.87
C ARG A 202 22.09 -5.93 -13.47
N LYS A 203 21.90 -5.78 -14.77
CA LYS A 203 21.64 -4.48 -15.41
C LYS A 203 20.16 -4.17 -15.43
N VAL A 204 19.82 -2.92 -15.14
CA VAL A 204 18.44 -2.41 -15.23
C VAL A 204 18.18 -2.01 -16.69
N ASN A 205 17.24 -2.70 -17.33
CA ASN A 205 16.78 -2.36 -18.69
C ASN A 205 15.37 -1.75 -18.59
N PRO A 206 15.15 -0.50 -19.03
CA PRO A 206 13.82 0.07 -19.07
C PRO A 206 12.96 -0.64 -20.13
N LEU A 207 11.68 -0.87 -19.82
CA LEU A 207 10.70 -1.49 -20.73
C LEU A 207 9.75 -0.46 -21.32
N VAL A 208 9.76 0.76 -20.80
CA VAL A 208 8.95 1.89 -21.24
C VAL A 208 9.76 3.18 -21.18
N GLU A 209 9.42 4.14 -22.04
CA GLU A 209 10.03 5.46 -22.05
C GLU A 209 9.34 6.41 -21.06
N SER A 210 10.08 7.41 -20.58
CA SER A 210 9.52 8.54 -19.83
C SER A 210 8.53 9.33 -20.69
N THR A 211 7.40 9.73 -20.09
CA THR A 211 6.45 10.63 -20.75
C THR A 211 6.82 12.09 -20.49
N ALA A 212 7.30 12.81 -21.50
CA ALA A 212 7.80 14.19 -21.38
C ALA A 212 6.80 15.16 -20.73
N ALA A 213 5.49 15.01 -21.01
CA ALA A 213 4.46 15.83 -20.40
C ALA A 213 4.39 15.64 -18.88
N VAL A 214 4.55 14.40 -18.39
CA VAL A 214 4.56 14.11 -16.95
C VAL A 214 5.81 14.72 -16.31
N GLU A 215 6.98 14.52 -16.91
CA GLU A 215 8.23 15.11 -16.40
C GLU A 215 8.19 16.64 -16.34
N ALA A 216 7.55 17.28 -17.31
CA ALA A 216 7.37 18.72 -17.33
C ALA A 216 6.48 19.19 -16.16
N THR A 217 5.41 18.45 -15.83
CA THR A 217 4.48 18.83 -14.76
C THR A 217 5.08 18.81 -13.35
N VAL A 218 6.15 18.03 -13.14
CA VAL A 218 6.80 17.86 -11.81
C VAL A 218 8.20 18.46 -11.74
N ARG A 219 8.63 19.20 -12.78
CA ARG A 219 10.02 19.65 -12.90
C ARG A 219 10.43 20.61 -11.79
N SER A 220 9.54 21.54 -11.43
CA SER A 220 9.82 22.51 -10.36
C SER A 220 10.00 21.81 -9.00
N GLU A 221 9.14 20.84 -8.70
CA GLU A 221 9.18 20.02 -7.49
C GLU A 221 10.42 19.13 -7.47
N HIS A 222 10.82 18.58 -8.64
CA HIS A 222 12.06 17.82 -8.78
C HIS A 222 13.29 18.67 -8.45
N GLU A 223 13.43 19.84 -9.08
CA GLU A 223 14.56 20.75 -8.82
C GLU A 223 14.57 21.25 -7.37
N SER A 224 13.40 21.57 -6.81
CA SER A 224 13.28 21.98 -5.40
C SER A 224 13.67 20.86 -4.45
N THR A 225 13.30 19.62 -4.78
CA THR A 225 13.70 18.42 -4.01
C THR A 225 15.21 18.24 -4.09
N LEU A 226 15.82 18.35 -5.28
CA LEU A 226 17.27 18.30 -5.45
C LEU A 226 17.98 19.39 -4.64
N ALA A 227 17.47 20.62 -4.64
CA ALA A 227 18.03 21.71 -3.85
C ALA A 227 17.96 21.41 -2.35
N TYR A 228 16.82 20.90 -1.88
CA TYR A 228 16.63 20.52 -0.47
C TYR A 228 17.55 19.38 -0.04
N VAL A 229 17.55 18.24 -0.74
CA VAL A 229 18.36 17.06 -0.38
C VAL A 229 19.86 17.30 -0.53
N ARG A 230 20.28 18.28 -1.34
CA ARG A 230 21.70 18.68 -1.45
C ARG A 230 22.13 19.71 -0.40
N THR A 231 21.22 20.16 0.46
CA THR A 231 21.55 21.13 1.52
C THR A 231 22.48 20.46 2.55
N PRO A 232 23.70 20.96 2.78
CA PRO A 232 24.61 20.38 3.76
C PRO A 232 24.03 20.50 5.17
N VAL A 233 24.01 19.38 5.90
CA VAL A 233 23.58 19.31 7.30
C VAL A 233 24.73 19.06 8.27
N GLY A 234 25.89 18.65 7.74
CA GLY A 234 27.07 18.42 8.56
C GLY A 234 28.24 17.88 7.76
N ASN A 235 29.23 17.36 8.48
CA ASN A 235 30.41 16.74 7.91
C ASN A 235 30.76 15.48 8.71
N THR A 236 31.14 14.41 8.03
CA THR A 236 31.71 13.21 8.65
C THR A 236 33.19 13.07 8.32
N SER A 237 34.00 12.65 9.30
CA SER A 237 35.43 12.35 9.10
C SER A 237 35.68 10.92 8.59
N ALA A 238 34.64 10.09 8.50
CA ALA A 238 34.72 8.69 8.07
C ALA A 238 33.57 8.35 7.13
N PRO A 239 33.76 7.37 6.22
CA PRO A 239 32.68 6.91 5.36
C PRO A 239 31.56 6.25 6.17
N LEU A 240 30.31 6.45 5.75
CA LEU A 240 29.12 5.81 6.29
C LEU A 240 28.61 4.78 5.29
N TYR A 241 28.51 3.52 5.70
CA TYR A 241 28.06 2.45 4.83
C TYR A 241 27.28 1.38 5.59
N SER A 242 26.52 0.58 4.85
CA SER A 242 25.63 -0.44 5.42
C SER A 242 25.76 -1.84 4.77
N TYR A 243 26.80 -2.09 3.98
CA TYR A 243 27.00 -3.34 3.22
C TYR A 243 26.85 -4.62 4.06
N PHE A 244 27.35 -4.57 5.30
CA PHE A 244 27.41 -5.72 6.22
C PHE A 244 26.56 -5.51 7.48
N ALA A 245 25.68 -4.51 7.47
CA ALA A 245 24.90 -4.09 8.64
C ALA A 245 23.98 -5.18 9.23
N LEU A 246 23.70 -6.26 8.47
CA LEU A 246 22.93 -7.41 8.93
C LEU A 246 23.76 -8.44 9.72
N VAL A 247 25.09 -8.39 9.64
CA VAL A 247 25.98 -9.43 10.19
C VAL A 247 27.16 -8.87 10.98
N ALA A 248 27.38 -7.56 10.96
CA ALA A 248 28.45 -6.88 11.67
C ALA A 248 28.04 -5.44 12.01
N ASP A 249 28.70 -4.88 13.02
CA ASP A 249 28.57 -3.46 13.36
C ASP A 249 28.96 -2.58 12.17
N ASP A 250 28.15 -1.56 11.90
CA ASP A 250 28.37 -0.63 10.80
C ASP A 250 28.18 0.83 11.23
N PRO A 251 28.91 1.78 10.62
CA PRO A 251 28.85 3.18 11.02
C PRO A 251 27.50 3.85 10.71
N SER A 252 26.70 3.32 9.78
CA SER A 252 25.42 3.92 9.39
C SER A 252 24.30 3.65 10.42
N VAL A 253 24.26 2.47 11.02
CA VAL A 253 23.31 2.15 12.11
C VAL A 253 23.78 2.73 13.44
N GLN A 254 25.10 2.77 13.66
CA GLN A 254 25.70 3.31 14.88
C GLN A 254 25.33 4.78 15.10
N ILE A 255 25.45 5.63 14.07
CA ILE A 255 25.13 7.07 14.19
C ILE A 255 23.65 7.31 14.48
N VAL A 256 22.75 6.49 13.91
CA VAL A 256 21.31 6.55 14.20
C VAL A 256 21.04 6.18 15.66
N SER A 257 21.63 5.07 16.13
CA SER A 257 21.49 4.62 17.52
C SER A 257 22.02 5.65 18.52
N GLN A 258 23.13 6.32 18.19
CA GLN A 258 23.68 7.41 19.01
C GLN A 258 22.75 8.62 19.04
N ALA A 259 22.22 9.06 17.89
CA ALA A 259 21.30 10.18 17.81
C ALA A 259 19.99 9.93 18.58
N GLN A 260 19.42 8.73 18.44
CA GLN A 260 18.24 8.28 19.20
C GLN A 260 18.53 8.30 20.71
N THR A 261 19.66 7.72 21.13
CA THR A 261 20.08 7.71 22.54
C THR A 261 20.24 9.13 23.08
N TRP A 262 20.92 10.01 22.34
CA TRP A 262 21.15 11.40 22.73
C TRP A 262 19.83 12.15 22.92
N TYR A 263 18.92 12.06 21.95
CA TYR A 263 17.64 12.75 22.00
C TYR A 263 16.74 12.24 23.12
N VAL A 264 16.66 10.92 23.31
CA VAL A 264 15.84 10.33 24.38
C VAL A 264 16.41 10.66 25.76
N LYS A 265 17.73 10.64 25.94
CA LYS A 265 18.35 11.07 27.20
C LYS A 265 17.99 12.52 27.55
N ASP A 266 17.98 13.41 26.56
CA ASP A 266 17.57 14.80 26.79
C ASP A 266 16.09 14.91 27.15
N LEU A 267 15.20 14.15 26.50
CA LEU A 267 13.77 14.10 26.84
C LEU A 267 13.50 13.58 28.26
N LEU A 268 14.30 12.62 28.73
CA LEU A 268 14.09 11.98 30.03
C LEU A 268 14.75 12.73 31.19
N LYS A 269 15.65 13.69 30.95
CA LYS A 269 16.52 14.30 31.97
C LYS A 269 15.77 14.89 33.17
N ASP A 270 14.57 15.43 32.94
CA ASP A 270 13.73 16.08 33.96
C ASP A 270 12.51 15.24 34.38
N GLY A 271 12.40 14.00 33.88
CA GLY A 271 11.26 13.11 34.08
C GLY A 271 11.46 12.06 35.17
N GLU A 272 10.39 11.30 35.44
CA GLU A 272 10.39 10.16 36.39
C GLU A 272 11.40 9.07 36.00
N HIS A 273 11.74 8.97 34.71
CA HIS A 273 12.62 7.95 34.16
C HIS A 273 14.08 8.39 33.96
N LYS A 274 14.48 9.55 34.50
CA LYS A 274 15.83 10.12 34.28
C LYS A 274 17.01 9.23 34.68
N GLU A 275 16.81 8.32 35.63
CA GLU A 275 17.85 7.40 36.13
C GLU A 275 17.88 6.07 35.36
N LEU A 276 16.94 5.83 34.45
CA LEU A 276 16.90 4.58 33.69
C LEU A 276 17.94 4.58 32.56
N PRO A 277 18.64 3.47 32.32
CA PRO A 277 19.53 3.35 31.17
C PRO A 277 18.73 3.41 29.87
N VAL A 278 19.17 4.23 28.92
CA VAL A 278 18.61 4.30 27.57
C VAL A 278 19.33 3.31 26.66
N LEU A 279 18.57 2.37 26.10
CA LEU A 279 19.02 1.44 25.06
C LEU A 279 18.36 1.82 23.74
N SER A 280 19.16 1.91 22.67
CA SER A 280 18.67 2.19 21.33
C SER A 280 18.82 0.96 20.45
N ALA A 281 17.77 0.63 19.71
CA ALA A 281 17.78 -0.42 18.70
C ALA A 281 17.36 0.19 17.37
N ALA A 282 18.19 0.04 16.35
CA ALA A 282 17.94 0.55 15.00
C ALA A 282 18.12 -0.59 13.98
N ALA A 283 17.16 -0.71 13.07
CA ALA A 283 17.23 -1.69 11.99
C ALA A 283 18.02 -1.12 10.80
N PRO A 284 18.85 -1.92 10.11
CA PRO A 284 19.54 -1.50 8.90
C PRO A 284 18.59 -1.46 7.70
N PHE A 285 17.90 -0.34 7.51
CA PHE A 285 16.83 -0.21 6.49
C PHE A 285 17.32 -0.31 5.04
N LYS A 286 18.57 0.08 4.75
CA LYS A 286 19.16 0.06 3.41
C LYS A 286 20.39 -0.84 3.43
N ALA A 287 20.21 -2.15 3.46
CA ALA A 287 21.30 -3.13 3.54
C ALA A 287 21.03 -4.38 2.66
N GLY A 288 20.47 -4.17 1.48
CA GLY A 288 20.09 -5.22 0.53
C GLY A 288 18.66 -5.73 0.71
N GLY A 289 18.46 -7.04 0.68
CA GLY A 289 17.14 -7.67 0.86
C GLY A 289 16.20 -7.48 -0.33
N ARG A 290 14.95 -7.05 -0.07
CA ARG A 290 13.92 -6.87 -1.12
C ARG A 290 14.31 -5.82 -2.17
N GLY A 291 15.17 -4.85 -1.81
CA GLY A 291 15.70 -3.85 -2.73
C GLY A 291 16.82 -4.37 -3.65
N GLY A 292 17.31 -5.59 -3.43
CA GLY A 292 18.40 -6.20 -4.20
C GLY A 292 19.80 -5.77 -3.72
N PRO A 293 20.87 -6.28 -4.36
CA PRO A 293 22.25 -6.11 -3.90
C PRO A 293 22.77 -4.67 -3.94
N ASP A 294 22.11 -3.77 -4.69
CA ASP A 294 22.50 -2.37 -4.81
C ASP A 294 21.79 -1.46 -3.78
N TYR A 295 20.91 -2.03 -2.96
CA TYR A 295 20.12 -1.27 -1.99
C TYR A 295 20.88 -1.08 -0.67
N TYR A 296 21.98 -0.33 -0.72
CA TYR A 296 22.81 0.02 0.45
C TYR A 296 23.10 1.52 0.54
N THR A 297 23.58 1.96 1.70
CA THR A 297 24.16 3.28 1.95
C THR A 297 25.66 3.21 1.71
N ASP A 298 26.19 4.18 0.96
CA ASP A 298 27.62 4.40 0.77
C ASP A 298 27.86 5.90 0.63
N VAL A 299 28.32 6.52 1.70
CA VAL A 299 28.59 7.96 1.78
C VAL A 299 30.06 8.15 2.15
N PRO A 300 30.87 8.82 1.32
CA PRO A 300 32.27 9.06 1.64
C PRO A 300 32.42 10.03 2.81
N ALA A 301 33.64 10.10 3.36
CA ALA A 301 33.99 11.17 4.30
C ALA A 301 33.83 12.55 3.64
N GLY A 302 33.36 13.55 4.39
CA GLY A 302 33.11 14.89 3.91
C GLY A 302 31.72 15.41 4.26
N SER A 303 31.25 16.40 3.51
CA SER A 303 29.95 17.03 3.72
C SER A 303 28.82 16.03 3.50
N ILE A 304 27.87 16.00 4.45
CA ILE A 304 26.67 15.18 4.39
C ILE A 304 25.49 16.12 4.15
N ALA A 305 24.58 15.69 3.26
CA ALA A 305 23.30 16.34 3.02
C ALA A 305 22.14 15.41 3.41
N ILE A 306 20.90 15.91 3.39
CA ILE A 306 19.70 15.18 3.83
C ILE A 306 19.40 13.97 2.93
#